data_AF-A0A327M8R2-F1
#
_entry.id   AF-A0A327M8R2-F1
#
_cell.length_a   1.000
_cell.length_b   1.000
_cell.length_c   1.000
_cell.angle_alpha   90.00
_cell.angle_beta   90.00
_cell.angle_gamma   90.00
#
_symmetry.space_group_name_H-M   'P 1'
#
loop_
_entity.id
_entity.type
_entity.pdbx_description
1 polymer ?
#
loop_
_entity_poly.entity_id
_entity_poly.type
_entity_poly.pdbx_seq_one_letter_code
_entity_poly.pdbx_strand_id
1 'polypeptide(L)'
;MTHSFIAYIDESGDDGLGNYRVPGGGGGASHWFTLSATVVRASRDLETVQWRDEIAARLNRRNGRRDLHFTDLNHGQRTVAAQILSGKPMRIICVVANKTIIPQGIYNEKINCTFIYADI
;
A
#
# COMPACT_ATOMS: atom_id res chain seq x y z
N MET A 1 -13.19 14.86 19.44
CA MET A 1 -13.97 14.38 18.28
C MET A 1 -13.81 12.87 18.22
N THR A 2 -14.90 12.12 18.09
CA THR A 2 -14.89 10.65 18.01
C THR A 2 -15.21 10.23 16.58
N HIS A 3 -14.20 9.82 15.81
CA HIS A 3 -14.38 9.22 14.48
C HIS A 3 -14.86 7.77 14.63
N SER A 4 -15.65 7.30 13.65
CA SER A 4 -16.14 5.91 13.64
C SER A 4 -15.21 4.98 12.86
N PHE A 5 -14.38 5.55 11.99
CA PHE A 5 -13.47 4.83 11.12
C PHE A 5 -12.07 5.47 11.13
N ILE A 6 -11.08 4.65 10.81
CA ILE A 6 -9.70 5.06 10.59
C ILE A 6 -9.33 4.60 9.19
N ALA A 7 -8.75 5.49 8.39
CA ALA A 7 -8.20 5.18 7.08
C ALA A 7 -6.68 5.25 7.13
N TYR A 8 -6.00 4.16 6.79
CA TYR A 8 -4.56 4.15 6.52
C TYR A 8 -4.36 4.28 5.02
N ILE A 9 -3.70 5.36 4.62
CA ILE A 9 -3.46 5.68 3.21
C ILE A 9 -2.00 5.37 2.91
N ASP A 10 -1.77 4.68 1.79
CA ASP A 10 -0.44 4.35 1.30
C ASP A 10 -0.45 4.34 -0.24
N GLU A 11 0.69 4.68 -0.82
CA GLU A 11 0.92 4.71 -2.25
C GLU A 11 1.95 3.68 -2.71
N SER A 12 1.84 3.28 -3.98
CA SER A 12 2.83 2.43 -4.62
C SER A 12 3.08 2.86 -6.07
N GLY A 13 4.35 2.82 -6.46
CA GLY A 13 4.83 3.42 -7.69
C GLY A 13 5.34 4.82 -7.42
N ASP A 14 6.52 5.11 -7.96
CA ASP A 14 7.12 6.44 -7.94
C ASP A 14 6.17 7.48 -8.57
N ASP A 15 6.06 8.66 -7.96
CA ASP A 15 5.19 9.77 -8.41
C ASP A 15 5.72 10.46 -9.66
N GLY A 16 6.96 10.19 -10.05
CA GLY A 16 7.59 10.70 -11.27
C GLY A 16 6.87 10.27 -12.54
N LEU A 17 6.67 11.25 -13.43
CA LEU A 17 6.22 11.07 -14.81
C LEU A 17 7.44 11.06 -15.74
N GLY A 18 7.78 9.89 -16.28
CA GLY A 18 8.96 9.70 -17.15
C GLY A 18 9.93 8.64 -16.62
N ASN A 19 10.99 8.36 -17.39
CA ASN A 19 11.98 7.31 -17.09
C ASN A 19 11.34 5.97 -16.72
N TYR A 20 10.32 5.59 -17.47
CA TYR A 20 9.55 4.38 -17.24
C TYR A 20 10.40 3.11 -17.43
N ARG A 21 10.13 2.10 -16.60
CA ARG A 21 10.81 0.81 -16.65
C ARG A 21 10.56 0.11 -17.98
N VAL A 22 11.63 -0.17 -18.72
CA VAL A 22 11.61 -0.92 -19.97
C VAL A 22 11.82 -2.42 -19.70
N PRO A 23 11.09 -3.34 -20.34
CA PRO A 23 11.35 -4.77 -20.24
C PRO A 23 12.81 -5.12 -20.56
N GLY A 24 13.48 -5.87 -19.68
CA GLY A 24 14.90 -6.22 -19.82
C GLY A 24 15.89 -5.11 -19.42
N GLY A 25 15.41 -3.91 -19.11
CA GLY A 25 16.23 -2.81 -18.58
C GLY A 25 16.41 -2.87 -17.07
N GLY A 26 17.54 -2.37 -16.57
CA GLY A 26 17.77 -2.16 -15.15
C GLY A 26 17.21 -0.81 -14.69
N GLY A 27 16.16 -0.81 -13.88
CA GLY A 27 15.64 0.42 -13.24
C GLY A 27 14.37 0.99 -13.87
N GLY A 28 14.13 2.28 -13.63
CA GLY A 28 12.97 3.03 -14.13
C GLY A 28 11.73 2.97 -13.22
N ALA A 29 10.89 3.99 -13.36
CA ALA A 29 9.62 4.13 -12.64
C ALA A 29 8.58 3.14 -13.19
N SER A 30 7.66 2.69 -12.32
CA SER A 30 6.50 1.90 -12.74
C SER A 30 5.67 2.67 -13.79
N HIS A 31 4.98 1.97 -14.69
CA HIS A 31 3.97 2.59 -15.57
C HIS A 31 2.69 2.92 -14.81
N TRP A 32 2.49 2.28 -13.66
CA TRP A 32 1.31 2.40 -12.84
C TRP A 32 1.63 3.14 -11.55
N PHE A 33 0.73 4.02 -11.16
CA PHE A 33 0.68 4.61 -9.83
C PHE A 33 -0.58 4.13 -9.13
N THR A 34 -0.44 3.75 -7.87
CA THR A 34 -1.53 3.25 -7.06
C THR A 34 -1.61 4.06 -5.78
N LEU A 35 -2.78 4.61 -5.48
CA LEU A 35 -3.10 5.21 -4.18
C LEU A 35 -4.20 4.39 -3.54
N SER A 36 -4.00 3.96 -2.29
CA SER A 36 -4.93 3.08 -1.61
C SER A 36 -5.23 3.54 -0.20
N ALA A 37 -6.42 3.18 0.28
CA ALA A 37 -6.85 3.39 1.65
C ALA A 37 -7.39 2.08 2.22
N THR A 38 -6.86 1.67 3.37
CA THR A 38 -7.43 0.60 4.20
C THR A 38 -8.27 1.24 5.29
N VAL A 39 -9.58 1.02 5.24
CA VAL A 39 -10.56 1.60 6.16
C VAL A 39 -11.00 0.53 7.16
N VAL A 40 -10.87 0.85 8.44
CA VAL A 40 -11.27 0.00 9.57
C VAL A 40 -12.17 0.77 10.53
N ARG A 41 -12.98 0.07 11.32
CA ARG A 41 -13.69 0.72 12.43
C ARG A 41 -12.67 1.17 13.48
N ALA A 42 -12.86 2.36 14.04
CA ALA A 42 -12.00 2.90 15.09
C ALA A 42 -11.89 1.95 16.29
N SER A 43 -12.98 1.24 16.61
CA SER A 43 -13.02 0.22 17.66
C SER A 43 -12.13 -1.01 17.41
N ARG A 44 -11.57 -1.16 16.21
CA ARG A 44 -10.72 -2.28 15.77
C ARG A 44 -9.30 -1.86 15.41
N ASP A 45 -8.89 -0.62 15.69
CA ASP A 45 -7.55 -0.09 15.39
C ASP A 45 -6.44 -1.05 15.87
N LEU A 46 -6.53 -1.50 17.13
CA LEU A 46 -5.55 -2.41 17.73
C LEU A 46 -5.53 -3.82 17.07
N GLU A 47 -6.62 -4.24 16.42
CA GLU A 47 -6.66 -5.52 15.71
C GLU A 47 -5.78 -5.48 14.46
N THR A 48 -5.54 -4.30 13.86
CA THR A 48 -4.69 -4.18 12.66
C THR A 48 -3.25 -4.63 12.93
N VAL A 49 -2.73 -4.34 14.13
CA VAL A 49 -1.41 -4.79 14.60
C VAL A 49 -1.39 -6.32 14.73
N GLN A 50 -2.46 -6.90 15.25
CA GLN A 50 -2.57 -8.36 15.39
C GLN A 50 -2.65 -9.06 14.02
N TRP A 51 -3.32 -8.46 13.03
CA TRP A 51 -3.37 -9.01 11.68
C TRP A 51 -2.00 -9.00 11.01
N ARG A 52 -1.22 -7.93 11.20
CA ARG A 52 0.18 -7.89 10.75
C ARG A 52 0.99 -9.02 11.39
N ASP A 53 0.85 -9.22 12.70
CA ASP A 53 1.59 -10.24 13.44
C ASP A 53 1.19 -11.66 13.00
N GLU A 54 -0.09 -11.90 12.72
CA GLU A 54 -0.58 -13.15 12.14
C GLU A 54 0.08 -13.44 10.78
N ILE A 55 0.16 -12.43 9.91
CA ILE A 55 0.85 -12.57 8.61
C ILE A 55 2.33 -12.89 8.86
N ALA A 56 3.03 -12.11 9.68
CA ALA A 56 4.45 -12.31 9.96
C ALA A 56 4.76 -13.72 10.50
N ALA A 57 3.92 -14.21 11.42
CA ALA A 57 4.01 -15.56 11.97
C ALA A 57 3.83 -16.62 10.88
N ARG A 58 2.82 -16.46 10.01
CA ARG A 58 2.53 -17.42 8.93
C ARG A 58 3.61 -17.45 7.84
N LEU A 59 4.31 -16.34 7.66
CA LEU A 59 5.45 -16.25 6.74
C LEU A 59 6.76 -16.79 7.33
N ASN A 60 6.74 -17.35 8.55
CA ASN A 60 7.92 -17.85 9.26
C ASN A 60 9.07 -16.83 9.31
N ARG A 61 8.75 -15.53 9.45
CA ARG A 61 9.79 -14.50 9.60
C ARG A 61 10.43 -14.61 10.98
N ARG A 62 11.40 -15.53 11.10
CA ARG A 62 12.10 -15.94 12.34
C ARG A 62 12.98 -14.86 13.00
N ASN A 63 13.16 -13.70 12.38
CA ASN A 63 14.27 -12.79 12.72
C ASN A 63 13.87 -11.50 13.46
N GLY A 64 12.69 -11.43 14.10
CA GLY A 64 12.34 -10.33 15.00
C GLY A 64 12.17 -8.94 14.35
N ARG A 65 12.29 -8.82 13.02
CA ARG A 65 11.93 -7.61 12.28
C ARG A 65 10.41 -7.45 12.28
N ARG A 66 9.94 -6.39 12.94
CA ARG A 66 8.51 -6.01 12.98
C ARG A 66 8.01 -5.47 11.64
N ASP A 67 8.93 -5.09 10.76
CA ASP A 67 8.60 -4.43 9.50
C ASP A 67 8.24 -5.47 8.43
N LEU A 68 6.99 -5.38 7.96
CA LEU A 68 6.44 -6.20 6.89
C LEU A 68 6.31 -5.35 5.61
N HIS A 69 7.44 -5.04 4.98
CA HIS A 69 7.41 -4.37 3.67
C HIS A 69 6.99 -5.35 2.58
N PHE A 70 5.88 -5.04 1.89
CA PHE A 70 5.31 -5.90 0.84
C PHE A 70 6.26 -6.11 -0.35
N THR A 71 7.12 -5.13 -0.62
CA THR A 71 8.17 -5.20 -1.65
C THR A 71 9.14 -6.37 -1.42
N ASP A 72 9.45 -6.68 -0.16
CA ASP A 72 10.39 -7.75 0.22
C ASP A 72 9.76 -9.14 0.22
N LEU A 73 8.46 -9.23 0.04
CA LEU A 73 7.74 -10.51 -0.01
C LEU A 73 7.83 -11.10 -1.41
N ASN A 74 8.10 -12.41 -1.51
CA ASN A 74 7.96 -13.13 -2.76
C ASN A 74 6.47 -13.32 -3.12
N HIS A 75 6.18 -13.76 -4.35
CA HIS A 75 4.79 -13.89 -4.83
C HIS A 75 3.91 -14.76 -3.91
N GLY A 76 4.39 -15.92 -3.46
CA GLY A 76 3.63 -16.80 -2.57
C GLY A 76 3.34 -16.16 -1.21
N GLN A 77 4.32 -15.45 -0.64
CA GLN A 77 4.15 -14.72 0.62
C GLN A 77 3.13 -13.59 0.50
N ARG A 78 3.12 -12.87 -0.63
CA ARG A 78 2.11 -11.84 -0.94
C ARG A 78 0.71 -12.43 -1.02
N THR A 79 0.55 -13.56 -1.69
CA THR A 79 -0.73 -14.26 -1.79
C THR A 79 -1.26 -14.68 -0.42
N VAL A 80 -0.40 -15.22 0.45
CA VAL A 80 -0.78 -15.59 1.82
C VAL A 80 -1.21 -14.36 2.61
N ALA A 81 -0.47 -13.25 2.55
CA ALA A 81 -0.84 -12.01 3.21
C ALA A 81 -2.22 -11.50 2.74
N ALA A 82 -2.45 -11.47 1.42
CA ALA A 82 -3.72 -11.04 0.84
C ALA A 82 -4.90 -11.92 1.25
N GLN A 83 -4.71 -13.25 1.31
CA GLN A 83 -5.73 -14.20 1.77
C GLN A 83 -6.09 -14.02 3.25
N ILE A 84 -5.12 -13.69 4.10
CA ILE A 84 -5.39 -13.41 5.52
C ILE A 84 -6.19 -12.12 5.65
N LEU A 85 -5.76 -11.05 4.95
CA LEU A 85 -6.41 -9.74 5.01
C LEU A 85 -7.82 -9.76 4.43
N SER A 86 -8.11 -10.56 3.40
CA SER A 86 -9.43 -10.65 2.79
C SER A 86 -10.52 -11.16 3.74
N GLY A 87 -10.15 -11.91 4.77
CA GLY A 87 -11.07 -12.41 5.81
C GLY A 87 -11.29 -11.45 6.98
N LYS A 88 -10.63 -10.28 7.00
CA LYS A 88 -10.70 -9.33 8.12
C LYS A 88 -11.81 -8.29 7.93
N PRO A 89 -12.33 -7.70 9.02
CA PRO A 89 -13.38 -6.67 8.97
C PRO A 89 -12.84 -5.30 8.53
N MET A 90 -12.21 -5.23 7.35
CA MET A 90 -11.69 -4.01 6.74
C MET A 90 -12.30 -3.79 5.36
N ARG A 91 -12.12 -2.59 4.82
CA ARG A 91 -12.40 -2.26 3.42
C ARG A 91 -11.14 -1.66 2.80
N ILE A 92 -10.88 -2.03 1.55
CA ILE A 92 -9.74 -1.49 0.78
C ILE A 92 -10.33 -0.74 -0.41
N ILE A 93 -9.96 0.52 -0.54
CA ILE A 93 -10.26 1.36 -1.69
C ILE A 93 -8.94 1.63 -2.39
N CYS A 94 -8.92 1.49 -3.71
CA CYS A 94 -7.71 1.60 -4.49
C CYS A 94 -8.00 2.34 -5.80
N VAL A 95 -7.22 3.39 -6.06
CA VAL A 95 -7.22 4.11 -7.32
C VAL A 95 -5.91 3.78 -8.03
N VAL A 96 -6.01 3.32 -9.27
CA VAL A 96 -4.87 2.96 -10.10
C VAL A 96 -4.87 3.84 -11.34
N ALA A 97 -3.77 4.53 -11.57
CA ALA A 97 -3.58 5.41 -12.71
C ALA A 97 -2.50 4.85 -13.64
N ASN A 98 -2.80 4.83 -14.94
CA ASN A 98 -1.80 4.60 -15.97
C ASN A 98 -1.05 5.91 -16.23
N LYS A 99 0.23 5.97 -15.85
CA LYS A 99 1.03 7.20 -16.01
C LYS A 99 1.34 7.51 -17.48
N THR A 100 1.29 6.51 -18.37
CA THR A 100 1.69 6.70 -19.77
C THR A 100 0.69 7.51 -20.59
N ILE A 101 -0.57 7.63 -20.12
CA ILE A 101 -1.61 8.42 -20.80
C ILE A 101 -1.68 9.86 -20.28
N ILE A 102 -0.96 10.19 -19.20
CA ILE A 102 -0.96 11.52 -18.61
C ILE A 102 -0.05 12.41 -19.47
N PRO A 103 -0.56 13.52 -20.05
CA PRO A 103 0.27 14.45 -20.81
C PRO A 103 1.38 15.05 -19.96
N GLN A 104 2.55 15.27 -20.56
CA GLN A 104 3.63 15.99 -19.90
C GLN A 104 3.19 17.41 -19.52
N GLY A 105 3.67 17.91 -18.38
CA GLY A 105 3.38 19.26 -17.92
C GLY A 105 2.06 19.44 -17.17
N ILE A 106 1.26 18.39 -16.98
CA ILE A 106 0.02 18.44 -16.19
C ILE A 106 0.33 18.48 -14.69
N TYR A 107 1.25 17.63 -14.22
CA TYR A 107 1.70 17.59 -12.84
C TYR A 107 3.15 18.06 -12.78
N ASN A 108 3.36 19.28 -12.32
CA ASN A 108 4.69 19.91 -12.22
C ASN A 108 5.18 20.03 -10.78
N GLU A 109 4.29 19.79 -9.81
CA GLU A 109 4.60 19.84 -8.39
C GLU A 109 4.72 18.42 -7.85
N LYS A 110 5.71 18.21 -6.99
CA LYS A 110 5.87 16.95 -6.29
C LYS A 110 4.80 16.85 -5.21
N ILE A 111 3.94 15.84 -5.31
CA ILE A 111 2.93 15.58 -4.29
C ILE A 111 3.54 14.60 -3.30
N ASN A 112 3.98 15.11 -2.14
CA ASN A 112 4.34 14.24 -1.03
C ASN A 112 3.04 13.78 -0.34
N CYS A 113 2.59 12.56 -0.64
CA CYS A 113 1.53 11.90 0.12
C CYS A 113 2.05 11.55 1.53
N THR A 114 2.05 12.53 2.44
CA THR A 114 2.38 12.29 3.84
C THR A 114 1.10 11.87 4.56
N PHE A 115 1.13 10.71 5.23
CA PHE A 115 0.04 10.10 6.01
C PHE A 115 -1.04 11.09 6.46
N ILE A 116 -2.16 11.12 5.73
CA ILE A 116 -3.34 11.88 6.15
C ILE A 116 -4.16 10.95 7.04
N TYR A 117 -4.18 11.23 8.35
CA TYR A 117 -5.27 10.75 9.20
C TYR A 117 -6.55 11.44 8.72
N ALA A 118 -7.29 10.77 7.84
CA ALA A 118 -8.62 11.21 7.47
C ALA A 118 -9.58 10.74 8.57
N ASP A 119 -10.02 11.67 9.42
CA ASP A 119 -11.20 11.47 10.26
C ASP A 119 -12.41 11.34 9.31
N ILE A 120 -12.92 10.12 9.11
CA ILE A 120 -14.15 9.84 8.35
C ILE A 120 -15.27 9.43 9.32
#